data_AF-A0AA36MI74-F1
#
_entry.id   AF-A0AA36MI74-F1
#
_cell.length_a   1.000
_cell.length_b   1.000
_cell.length_c   1.000
_cell.angle_alpha   90.00
_cell.angle_beta   90.00
_cell.angle_gamma   90.00
#
_symmetry.space_group_name_H-M   'P 1'
#
loop_
_entity.id
_entity.type
_entity.pdbx_description
1 polymer ?
#
loop_
_entity_poly.entity_id
_entity_poly.type
_entity_poly.pdbx_seq_one_letter_code
_entity_poly.pdbx_strand_id
1 'polypeptide(L)'
;MTTNHVLKEKLDKIFSKALSIMMREFKNSQLRSALIIIAGKLPPKLVPYLSHQCLSKLQKLSDTDSVKEDFSALIQTTCSWGQMKGLLDLIQEWLTDGMKTKLNSSLNSKQSKRSQQVRFREEVIPKPMLALKFLLFVIEQPNCRALLLNKYQSNIIGILEQLKFVLNLLEQRLTVGLKRLQYADDTFLQAAYYLYIRINLLLYVGVHSENDEGIVVSLEEIMKQFCTWAQNIIVPVFNNQNSSEKAIRKRHSSDSKENSITFSCNLLEHLFTLTHTYLLMFKINETQYYLLSELFHCCFTNVHSLKLLPIIIKCLIQIVSVNLSTNHDIQQTIHESFKFLLETLVTLATSKSDTHTLTLILNSSRLHMSNLLSTIYEFSTHRGTMLSCFFQTILTAILSELSFASEQNDINEVPSNFQNIKLVSLWLLNIIFKKPFLIRYFLKELHTFTQSKPDTFKNYHQFYSLLYLLNTLNYSPKCFKSEMKDLWLYIKQSDIFPSQTALDAEDDIGVKLSIKGNITSLNMKLCDQAE
;
A
#
# COMPACT_ATOMS: atom_id res chain seq x y z
N MET A 1 1.35 51.98 -15.51
CA MET A 1 2.17 50.73 -15.43
C MET A 1 3.67 50.99 -15.37
N THR A 2 4.20 52.05 -15.99
CA THR A 2 5.64 52.40 -16.00
C THR A 2 6.22 52.79 -14.64
N THR A 3 5.45 53.50 -13.80
CA THR A 3 5.86 53.91 -12.44
C THR A 3 6.13 52.72 -11.51
N ASN A 4 5.28 51.68 -11.57
CA ASN A 4 5.46 50.46 -10.78
C ASN A 4 6.69 49.65 -11.22
N HIS A 5 7.03 49.65 -12.52
CA HIS A 5 8.22 48.98 -13.02
C HIS A 5 9.51 49.66 -12.53
N VAL A 6 9.53 51.00 -12.57
CA VAL A 6 10.67 51.80 -12.08
C VAL A 6 10.85 51.65 -10.57
N LEU A 7 9.77 51.62 -9.80
CA LEU A 7 9.82 51.36 -8.35
C LEU A 7 10.34 49.95 -8.05
N LYS A 8 9.87 48.95 -8.78
CA LYS A 8 10.33 47.56 -8.65
C LYS A 8 11.84 47.44 -8.90
N GLU A 9 12.36 48.02 -9.99
CA GLU A 9 13.79 48.00 -10.28
C GLU A 9 14.64 48.70 -9.20
N LYS A 10 14.13 49.79 -8.63
CA LYS A 10 14.81 50.48 -7.50
C LYS A 10 14.84 49.59 -6.27
N LEU A 11 13.73 48.96 -5.92
CA LEU A 11 13.64 48.03 -4.78
C LEU A 11 14.56 46.83 -4.99
N ASP A 12 14.56 46.21 -6.18
CA ASP A 12 15.41 45.06 -6.50
C ASP A 12 16.92 45.39 -6.33
N LYS A 13 17.34 46.61 -6.70
CA LYS A 13 18.73 47.07 -6.49
C LYS A 13 19.06 47.27 -5.01
N ILE A 14 18.14 47.82 -4.22
CA ILE A 14 18.34 48.01 -2.77
C ILE A 14 18.42 46.65 -2.09
N PHE A 15 17.50 45.73 -2.40
CA PHE A 15 17.48 44.40 -1.85
C PHE A 15 18.72 43.57 -2.24
N SER A 16 19.21 43.67 -3.48
CA SER A 16 20.45 43.00 -3.90
C SER A 16 21.67 43.44 -3.06
N LYS A 17 21.80 44.74 -2.78
CA LYS A 17 22.85 45.27 -1.90
C LYS A 17 22.71 44.76 -0.47
N ALA A 18 21.51 44.83 0.10
CA ALA A 18 21.24 44.35 1.45
C ALA A 18 21.52 42.84 1.57
N LEU A 19 21.08 42.05 0.59
CA LEU A 19 21.29 40.60 0.54
C LEU A 19 22.78 40.24 0.50
N SER A 20 23.59 41.00 -0.25
CA SER A 20 25.04 40.81 -0.32
C SER A 20 25.73 41.09 1.02
N ILE A 21 25.22 42.04 1.80
CA ILE A 21 25.70 42.33 3.17
C ILE A 21 25.27 41.22 4.12
N MET A 22 23.98 40.87 4.12
CA MET A 22 23.43 39.81 4.97
C MET A 22 24.12 38.46 4.76
N MET A 23 24.36 38.05 3.52
CA MET A 23 25.05 36.79 3.20
C MET A 23 26.50 36.73 3.71
N ARG A 24 27.14 37.89 3.90
CA ARG A 24 28.49 38.01 4.44
C ARG A 24 28.51 37.86 5.96
N GLU A 25 27.57 38.52 6.63
CA GLU A 25 27.47 38.56 8.09
C GLU A 25 26.88 37.26 8.67
N PHE A 26 25.85 36.70 8.02
CA PHE A 26 25.18 35.50 8.51
C PHE A 26 25.91 34.23 8.06
N LYS A 27 26.58 33.57 9.02
CA LYS A 27 27.29 32.30 8.82
C LYS A 27 26.46 31.06 9.14
N ASN A 28 25.35 31.21 9.86
CA ASN A 28 24.45 30.11 10.22
C ASN A 28 23.82 29.49 8.95
N SER A 29 23.80 28.16 8.87
CA SER A 29 23.27 27.40 7.73
C SER A 29 21.79 27.67 7.47
N GLN A 30 20.96 27.73 8.51
CA GLN A 30 19.51 27.97 8.38
C GLN A 30 19.22 29.37 7.83
N LEU A 31 19.93 30.38 8.34
CA LEU A 31 19.81 31.76 7.87
C LEU A 31 20.30 31.91 6.42
N ARG A 32 21.36 31.20 6.05
CA ARG A 32 21.84 31.17 4.66
C ARG A 32 20.81 30.55 3.71
N SER A 33 20.16 29.46 4.09
CA SER A 33 19.08 28.85 3.28
C SER A 33 17.90 29.82 3.09
N ALA A 34 17.50 30.54 4.14
CA ALA A 34 16.46 31.56 4.05
C ALA A 34 16.87 32.72 3.13
N LEU A 35 18.10 33.23 3.25
CA LEU A 35 18.63 34.29 2.39
C LEU A 35 18.73 33.84 0.92
N ILE A 36 19.09 32.58 0.67
CA ILE A 36 19.09 31.99 -0.66
C ILE A 36 17.66 32.05 -1.24
N ILE A 37 16.64 31.58 -0.51
CA ILE A 37 15.24 31.62 -0.96
C ILE A 37 14.79 33.06 -1.28
N ILE A 38 15.17 34.05 -0.46
CA ILE A 38 14.90 35.47 -0.72
C ILE A 38 15.60 35.93 -2.00
N ALA A 39 16.85 35.52 -2.23
CA ALA A 39 17.58 35.82 -3.46
C ALA A 39 16.88 35.27 -4.71
N GLY A 40 16.19 34.13 -4.60
CA GLY A 40 15.39 33.56 -5.69
C GLY A 40 14.23 34.43 -6.17
N LYS A 41 13.82 35.43 -5.38
CA LYS A 41 12.80 36.42 -5.79
C LYS A 41 13.37 37.59 -6.59
N LEU A 42 14.69 37.76 -6.58
CA LEU A 42 15.39 38.78 -7.37
C LEU A 42 15.74 38.23 -8.76
N PRO A 43 15.79 39.09 -9.79
CA PRO A 43 16.34 38.73 -11.10
C PRO A 43 17.78 38.20 -10.98
N PRO A 44 18.15 37.13 -11.71
CA PRO A 44 19.49 36.52 -11.59
C PRO A 44 20.61 37.49 -11.95
N LYS A 45 20.35 38.47 -12.83
CA LYS A 45 21.30 39.52 -13.22
C LYS A 45 21.78 40.38 -12.03
N LEU A 46 20.97 40.49 -10.98
CA LEU A 46 21.29 41.29 -9.80
C LEU A 46 22.02 40.50 -8.72
N VAL A 47 22.11 39.17 -8.87
CA VAL A 47 22.82 38.30 -7.93
C VAL A 47 23.65 37.24 -8.68
N PRO A 48 24.51 37.65 -9.63
CA PRO A 48 25.16 36.74 -10.57
C PRO A 48 26.10 35.73 -9.89
N TYR A 49 26.72 36.12 -8.77
CA TYR A 49 27.56 35.22 -8.00
C TYR A 49 26.76 34.04 -7.43
N LEU A 50 25.61 34.31 -6.79
CA LEU A 50 24.77 33.23 -6.25
C LEU A 50 24.14 32.39 -7.37
N SER A 51 23.70 33.01 -8.47
CA SER A 51 23.07 32.28 -9.57
C SER A 51 23.98 31.23 -10.20
N HIS A 52 25.25 31.56 -10.44
CA HIS A 52 26.22 30.58 -10.96
C HIS A 52 26.65 29.57 -9.89
N GLN A 53 26.68 30.00 -8.62
CA GLN A 53 27.11 29.11 -7.54
C GLN A 53 26.10 28.03 -7.18
N CYS A 54 24.80 28.26 -7.31
CA CYS A 54 23.80 27.28 -6.87
C CYS A 54 24.01 25.90 -7.52
N LEU A 55 24.18 25.83 -8.84
CA LEU A 55 24.45 24.57 -9.53
C LEU A 55 25.79 23.95 -9.11
N SER A 56 26.85 24.76 -8.99
CA SER A 56 28.16 24.25 -8.55
C SER A 56 28.14 23.71 -7.11
N LYS A 57 27.33 24.32 -6.23
CA LYS A 57 27.16 23.84 -4.85
C LYS A 57 26.37 22.54 -4.82
N LEU A 58 25.31 22.43 -5.62
CA LEU A 58 24.54 21.19 -5.79
C LEU A 58 25.43 20.05 -6.30
N GLN A 59 26.35 20.31 -7.22
CA GLN A 59 27.31 19.31 -7.71
C GLN A 59 28.31 18.85 -6.65
N LYS A 60 28.65 19.68 -5.66
CA LYS A 60 29.62 19.37 -4.60
C LYS A 60 29.04 18.57 -3.43
N LEU A 61 27.72 18.49 -3.32
CA LEU A 61 27.03 17.73 -2.27
C LEU A 61 27.36 16.23 -2.32
N SER A 62 27.43 15.57 -1.17
CA SER A 62 27.69 14.11 -1.09
C SER A 62 26.48 13.32 -1.59
N ASP A 63 26.71 12.16 -2.21
CA ASP A 63 25.61 11.37 -2.81
C ASP A 63 24.68 10.78 -1.74
N THR A 64 25.27 10.20 -0.69
CA THR A 64 24.55 9.48 0.38
C THR A 64 24.11 10.40 1.52
N ASP A 65 24.98 11.28 1.99
CA ASP A 65 24.78 11.96 3.29
C ASP A 65 23.99 13.27 3.19
N SER A 66 23.79 13.79 1.97
CA SER A 66 23.05 15.03 1.78
C SER A 66 21.57 14.87 2.14
N VAL A 67 21.09 15.78 2.99
CA VAL A 67 19.71 15.85 3.46
C VAL A 67 18.94 16.93 2.68
N LYS A 68 17.61 16.89 2.75
CA LYS A 68 16.71 17.81 2.01
C LYS A 68 17.03 19.29 2.29
N GLU A 69 17.46 19.61 3.49
CA GLU A 69 17.83 20.97 3.92
C GLU A 69 19.03 21.51 3.14
N ASP A 70 19.95 20.64 2.70
CA ASP A 70 21.20 21.04 2.03
C ASP A 70 20.97 21.53 0.59
N PHE A 71 19.95 20.98 -0.09
CA PHE A 71 19.69 21.26 -1.50
C PHE A 71 18.37 21.98 -1.78
N SER A 72 17.39 21.93 -0.87
CA SER A 72 16.03 22.47 -1.10
C SER A 72 16.02 23.95 -1.51
N ALA A 73 16.72 24.81 -0.76
CA ALA A 73 16.82 26.24 -1.05
C ALA A 73 17.56 26.50 -2.37
N LEU A 74 18.61 25.72 -2.68
CA LEU A 74 19.36 25.84 -3.91
C LEU A 74 18.50 25.45 -5.13
N ILE A 75 17.77 24.34 -5.07
CA ILE A 75 16.89 23.91 -6.16
C ILE A 75 15.75 24.90 -6.38
N GLN A 76 15.06 25.35 -5.32
CA GLN A 76 13.96 26.32 -5.44
C GLN A 76 14.41 27.63 -6.10
N THR A 77 15.60 28.12 -5.76
CA THR A 77 16.16 29.34 -6.35
C THR A 77 16.57 29.14 -7.80
N THR A 78 17.24 28.02 -8.12
CA THR A 78 17.57 27.65 -9.51
C THR A 78 16.31 27.53 -10.38
N CYS A 79 15.23 26.93 -9.87
CA CYS A 79 13.94 26.87 -10.56
C CYS A 79 13.33 28.28 -10.74
N SER A 80 13.36 29.12 -9.71
CA SER A 80 12.80 30.48 -9.77
C SER A 80 13.52 31.37 -10.79
N TRP A 81 14.81 31.14 -11.02
CA TRP A 81 15.59 31.83 -12.05
C TRP A 81 15.47 31.23 -13.46
N GLY A 82 14.65 30.19 -13.65
CA GLY A 82 14.49 29.54 -14.95
C GLY A 82 15.73 28.75 -15.42
N GLN A 83 16.63 28.40 -14.50
CA GLN A 83 17.84 27.64 -14.77
C GLN A 83 17.64 26.13 -14.57
N MET A 84 16.39 25.67 -14.56
CA MET A 84 16.01 24.30 -14.28
C MET A 84 16.56 23.30 -15.30
N LYS A 85 16.77 23.71 -16.57
CA LYS A 85 17.38 22.87 -17.60
C LYS A 85 18.74 22.30 -17.17
N GLY A 86 19.63 23.15 -16.64
CA GLY A 86 20.95 22.70 -16.20
C GLY A 86 20.90 21.73 -15.01
N LEU A 87 19.88 21.83 -14.16
CA LEU A 87 19.63 20.86 -13.10
C LEU A 87 19.14 19.52 -13.68
N LEU A 88 18.23 19.54 -14.65
CA LEU A 88 17.70 18.33 -15.29
C LEU A 88 18.79 17.61 -16.11
N ASP A 89 19.63 18.36 -16.84
CA ASP A 89 20.76 17.80 -17.59
C ASP A 89 21.76 17.11 -16.64
N LEU A 90 22.02 17.70 -15.46
CA LEU A 90 22.86 17.09 -14.41
C LEU A 90 22.25 15.81 -13.85
N ILE A 91 20.95 15.81 -13.56
CA ILE A 91 20.22 14.62 -13.10
C ILE A 91 20.31 13.52 -14.16
N GLN A 92 20.09 13.88 -15.43
CA GLN A 92 20.17 12.95 -16.55
C GLN A 92 21.56 12.32 -16.70
N GLU A 93 22.63 13.13 -16.59
CA GLU A 93 24.02 12.66 -16.63
C GLU A 93 24.32 11.67 -15.49
N TRP A 94 23.98 12.03 -14.25
CA TRP A 94 24.20 11.17 -13.08
C TRP A 94 23.40 9.87 -13.11
N LEU A 95 22.15 9.90 -13.59
CA LEU A 95 21.34 8.70 -13.75
C LEU A 95 21.89 7.78 -14.85
N THR A 96 22.29 8.36 -15.98
CA THR A 96 22.87 7.60 -17.10
C THR A 96 24.15 6.88 -16.67
N ASP A 97 25.00 7.54 -15.89
CA ASP A 97 26.22 6.94 -15.38
C ASP A 97 25.98 5.92 -14.27
N GLY A 98 25.01 6.18 -13.37
CA GLY A 98 24.64 5.25 -12.30
C GLY A 98 24.01 3.94 -12.79
N MET A 99 23.30 3.97 -13.92
CA MET A 99 22.63 2.79 -14.50
C MET A 99 23.54 1.96 -15.43
N LYS A 100 24.76 2.41 -15.75
CA LYS A 100 25.68 1.65 -16.60
C LYS A 100 26.17 0.37 -15.90
N THR A 101 25.97 -0.77 -16.56
CA THR A 101 26.53 -2.06 -16.13
C THR A 101 28.03 -2.14 -16.46
N LYS A 102 28.85 -2.77 -15.60
CA LYS A 102 30.28 -3.02 -15.89
C LYS A 102 30.51 -3.72 -17.23
N LEU A 103 29.55 -4.54 -17.70
CA LEU A 103 29.62 -5.25 -18.97
C LEU A 103 29.65 -4.30 -20.19
N ASN A 104 28.89 -3.20 -20.16
CA ASN A 104 28.86 -2.24 -21.27
C ASN A 104 30.08 -1.31 -21.30
N SER A 105 30.81 -1.19 -20.19
CA SER A 105 32.06 -0.41 -20.14
C SER A 105 33.23 -1.09 -20.88
N SER A 106 33.21 -2.42 -21.03
CA SER A 106 34.24 -3.17 -21.76
C SER A 106 34.07 -3.14 -23.28
N LEU A 107 32.86 -2.89 -23.78
CA LEU A 107 32.58 -2.88 -25.23
C LEU A 107 32.66 -1.47 -25.83
N ASN A 108 32.34 -0.43 -25.06
CA ASN A 108 32.34 0.95 -25.55
C ASN A 108 33.61 1.76 -25.21
N SER A 109 34.54 1.23 -24.41
CA SER A 109 35.80 1.93 -24.07
C SER A 109 36.85 1.97 -25.18
N LYS A 110 36.60 1.34 -26.34
CA LYS A 110 37.54 1.35 -27.48
C LYS A 110 37.25 2.40 -28.57
N GLN A 111 36.12 3.11 -28.53
CA GLN A 111 35.79 4.10 -29.58
C GLN A 111 35.73 5.58 -29.12
N SER A 112 35.75 5.87 -27.82
CA SER A 112 35.79 7.26 -27.32
C SER A 112 37.23 7.79 -27.11
N LYS A 113 38.10 7.67 -28.11
CA LYS A 113 39.44 8.32 -28.14
C LYS A 113 39.68 9.21 -29.37
N ARG A 114 38.64 9.64 -30.08
CA ARG A 114 38.78 10.56 -31.22
C ARG A 114 37.75 11.69 -31.20
N SER A 115 38.02 12.68 -30.34
CA SER A 115 37.77 14.12 -30.56
C SER A 115 37.83 14.86 -29.21
N GLN A 116 39.03 14.95 -28.64
CA GLN A 116 39.30 15.87 -27.53
C GLN A 116 39.28 17.31 -28.08
N GLN A 117 38.11 17.95 -28.03
CA GLN A 117 38.09 19.38 -27.68
C GLN A 117 38.20 19.45 -26.15
N VAL A 118 39.32 19.99 -25.69
CA VAL A 118 39.65 20.20 -24.28
C VAL A 118 38.67 21.21 -23.68
N ARG A 119 37.55 20.72 -23.13
CA ARG A 119 36.85 21.40 -22.04
C ARG A 119 37.34 20.75 -20.75
N PHE A 120 37.94 21.54 -19.87
CA PHE A 120 38.19 21.16 -18.48
C PHE A 120 36.83 20.83 -17.82
N ARG A 121 36.40 19.57 -17.91
CA ARG A 121 35.39 19.01 -17.02
C ARG A 121 36.17 18.31 -15.92
N GLU A 122 36.12 18.83 -14.69
CA GLU A 122 36.47 18.05 -13.51
C GLU A 122 35.75 16.69 -13.61
N GLU A 123 36.43 15.60 -13.29
CA GLU A 123 35.83 14.26 -13.33
C GLU A 123 34.62 14.23 -12.38
N VAL A 124 33.42 14.35 -12.95
CA VAL A 124 32.18 14.34 -12.18
C VAL A 124 31.96 12.92 -11.70
N ILE A 125 32.26 12.67 -10.43
CA ILE A 125 31.88 11.42 -9.76
C ILE A 125 30.35 11.30 -9.88
N PRO A 126 29.81 10.21 -10.45
CA PRO A 126 28.38 10.07 -10.65
C PRO A 126 27.67 9.97 -9.29
N LYS A 127 26.58 10.73 -9.12
CA LYS A 127 25.79 10.78 -7.87
C LYS A 127 24.33 10.39 -8.12
N PRO A 128 24.06 9.12 -8.43
CA PRO A 128 22.75 8.70 -8.90
C PRO A 128 21.67 8.74 -7.81
N MET A 129 22.01 8.51 -6.54
CA MET A 129 21.04 8.62 -5.45
C MET A 129 20.61 10.08 -5.22
N LEU A 130 21.56 11.01 -5.25
CA LEU A 130 21.32 12.44 -5.14
C LEU A 130 20.50 12.95 -6.32
N ALA A 131 20.73 12.43 -7.53
CA ALA A 131 19.92 12.72 -8.71
C ALA A 131 18.43 12.39 -8.46
N LEU A 132 18.14 11.22 -7.90
CA LEU A 132 16.79 10.82 -7.52
C LEU A 132 16.21 11.73 -6.42
N LYS A 133 16.99 12.06 -5.38
CA LYS A 133 16.57 12.99 -4.32
C LYS A 133 16.20 14.38 -4.88
N PHE A 134 17.00 14.90 -5.81
CA PHE A 134 16.73 16.18 -6.48
C PHE A 134 15.45 16.10 -7.32
N LEU A 135 15.29 15.04 -8.11
CA LEU A 135 14.12 14.83 -8.96
C LEU A 135 12.84 14.70 -8.13
N LEU A 136 12.88 13.94 -7.02
CA LEU A 136 11.77 13.81 -6.09
C LEU A 136 11.36 15.18 -5.51
N PHE A 137 12.34 15.97 -5.05
CA PHE A 137 12.07 17.30 -4.51
C PHE A 137 11.44 18.24 -5.54
N VAL A 138 11.96 18.24 -6.77
CA VAL A 138 11.42 19.05 -7.87
C VAL A 138 9.95 18.72 -8.13
N ILE A 139 9.57 17.44 -8.08
CA ILE A 139 8.20 16.98 -8.30
C ILE A 139 7.29 17.25 -7.09
N GLU A 140 7.82 17.22 -5.86
CA GLU A 140 7.05 17.51 -4.64
C GLU A 140 6.73 19.00 -4.49
N GLN A 141 7.64 19.89 -4.91
CA GLN A 141 7.48 21.32 -4.71
C GLN A 141 6.53 21.93 -5.75
N PRO A 142 5.38 22.54 -5.35
CA PRO A 142 4.36 23.02 -6.29
C PRO A 142 4.88 23.96 -7.38
N ASN A 143 5.74 24.93 -7.01
CA ASN A 143 6.30 25.91 -7.94
C ASN A 143 7.26 25.26 -8.95
N CYS A 144 8.09 24.31 -8.49
CA CYS A 144 9.03 23.59 -9.35
C CYS A 144 8.27 22.64 -10.28
N ARG A 145 7.27 21.93 -9.76
CA ARG A 145 6.40 21.03 -10.51
C ARG A 145 5.64 21.75 -11.63
N ALA A 146 5.07 22.93 -11.36
CA ALA A 146 4.41 23.72 -12.40
C ALA A 146 5.37 24.15 -13.52
N LEU A 147 6.59 24.58 -13.16
CA LEU A 147 7.61 24.91 -14.17
C LEU A 147 8.07 23.69 -14.98
N LEU A 148 8.23 22.54 -14.31
CA LEU A 148 8.62 21.28 -14.91
C LEU A 148 7.62 20.85 -15.99
N LEU A 149 6.33 20.82 -15.64
CA LEU A 149 5.26 20.38 -16.51
C LEU A 149 5.04 21.35 -17.69
N ASN A 150 5.10 22.65 -17.45
CA ASN A 150 4.73 23.62 -18.48
C ASN A 150 5.89 23.98 -19.44
N LYS A 151 7.15 23.91 -18.98
CA LYS A 151 8.32 24.37 -19.77
C LYS A 151 9.37 23.29 -20.06
N TYR A 152 9.45 22.25 -19.25
CA TYR A 152 10.52 21.24 -19.32
C TYR A 152 9.98 19.82 -19.48
N GLN A 153 8.79 19.68 -20.08
CA GLN A 153 8.13 18.39 -20.29
C GLN A 153 8.98 17.41 -21.11
N SER A 154 9.66 17.88 -22.16
CA SER A 154 10.55 17.04 -22.98
C SER A 154 11.75 16.52 -22.20
N ASN A 155 12.33 17.32 -21.30
CA ASN A 155 13.44 16.90 -20.45
C ASN A 155 13.01 15.79 -19.47
N ILE A 156 11.83 15.93 -18.84
CA ILE A 156 11.34 14.90 -17.92
C ILE A 156 10.95 13.61 -18.65
N ILE A 157 10.41 13.69 -19.87
CA ILE A 157 10.16 12.51 -20.72
C ILE A 157 11.50 11.80 -21.03
N GLY A 158 12.55 12.54 -21.38
CA GLY A 158 13.88 11.96 -21.59
C GLY A 158 14.45 11.28 -20.34
N ILE A 159 14.27 11.87 -19.16
CA ILE A 159 14.65 11.23 -17.88
C ILE A 159 13.78 10.00 -17.60
N LEU A 160 12.49 10.03 -17.94
CA LEU A 160 11.57 8.92 -17.76
C LEU A 160 11.96 7.71 -18.62
N GLU A 161 12.34 7.93 -19.87
CA GLU A 161 12.84 6.88 -20.77
C GLU A 161 14.09 6.21 -20.20
N GLN A 162 14.97 6.97 -19.53
CA GLN A 162 16.13 6.42 -18.84
C GLN A 162 15.73 5.62 -17.60
N LEU A 163 14.82 6.16 -16.77
CA LEU A 163 14.31 5.46 -15.59
C LEU A 163 13.58 4.16 -15.94
N LYS A 164 12.99 4.03 -17.13
CA LYS A 164 12.39 2.77 -17.61
C LYS A 164 13.39 1.61 -17.56
N PHE A 165 14.69 1.87 -17.77
CA PHE A 165 15.73 0.84 -17.69
C PHE A 165 15.82 0.17 -16.30
N VAL A 166 15.35 0.84 -15.24
CA VAL A 166 15.28 0.28 -13.89
C VAL A 166 14.43 -1.00 -13.85
N LEU A 167 13.37 -1.12 -14.67
CA LEU A 167 12.57 -2.34 -14.74
C LEU A 167 13.40 -3.56 -15.15
N ASN A 168 14.30 -3.39 -16.12
CA ASN A 168 15.20 -4.45 -16.57
C ASN A 168 16.24 -4.80 -15.49
N LEU A 169 16.73 -3.79 -14.76
CA LEU A 169 17.66 -4.01 -13.64
C LEU A 169 17.00 -4.74 -12.47
N LEU A 170 15.74 -4.42 -12.17
CA LEU A 170 14.93 -5.12 -11.18
C LEU A 170 14.67 -6.58 -11.57
N GLU A 171 14.32 -6.82 -12.84
CA GLU A 171 14.17 -8.18 -13.36
C GLU A 171 15.46 -8.98 -13.21
N GLN A 172 16.63 -8.42 -13.57
CA GLN A 172 17.92 -9.07 -13.38
C GLN A 172 18.23 -9.33 -11.90
N ARG A 173 17.90 -8.38 -11.01
CA ARG A 173 18.08 -8.49 -9.55
C ARG A 173 17.24 -9.63 -8.95
N LEU A 174 16.03 -9.84 -9.46
CA LEU A 174 15.08 -10.84 -8.96
C LEU A 174 15.29 -12.23 -9.58
N THR A 175 15.76 -12.32 -10.83
CA THR A 175 15.92 -13.60 -11.56
C THR A 175 17.31 -14.24 -11.40
N VAL A 176 18.38 -13.46 -11.57
CA VAL A 176 19.76 -13.97 -11.64
C VAL A 176 20.58 -13.55 -10.40
N GLY A 177 20.08 -12.58 -9.63
CA GLY A 177 20.84 -11.90 -8.59
C GLY A 177 21.80 -10.87 -9.20
N LEU A 178 21.82 -9.66 -8.65
CA LEU A 178 22.57 -8.56 -9.24
C LEU A 178 24.09 -8.86 -9.24
N LYS A 179 24.69 -8.96 -10.44
CA LYS A 179 26.14 -8.82 -10.59
C LYS A 179 26.47 -7.36 -10.29
N ARG A 180 26.96 -7.08 -9.07
CA ARG A 180 27.30 -5.77 -8.50
C ARG A 180 27.48 -4.67 -9.56
N LEU A 181 26.42 -3.88 -9.75
CA LEU A 181 26.53 -2.55 -10.34
C LEU A 181 27.40 -1.68 -9.41
N GLN A 182 28.15 -0.73 -9.96
CA GLN A 182 29.06 0.10 -9.12
C GLN A 182 28.29 1.03 -8.17
N TYR A 183 27.09 1.47 -8.54
CA TYR A 183 26.35 2.52 -7.83
C TYR A 183 24.85 2.22 -7.61
N ALA A 184 24.37 1.05 -8.03
CA ALA A 184 22.95 0.70 -7.97
C ALA A 184 22.71 -0.43 -6.96
N ASP A 185 22.53 -0.01 -5.71
CA ASP A 185 22.08 -0.86 -4.61
C ASP A 185 20.54 -0.99 -4.60
N ASP A 186 20.02 -1.89 -3.76
CA ASP A 186 18.57 -2.14 -3.62
C ASP A 186 17.80 -0.84 -3.27
N THR A 187 18.40 0.04 -2.47
CA THR A 187 17.81 1.36 -2.11
C THR A 187 17.67 2.28 -3.32
N PHE A 188 18.67 2.30 -4.20
CA PHE A 188 18.64 3.08 -5.45
C PHE A 188 17.56 2.53 -6.38
N LEU A 189 17.48 1.21 -6.55
CA LEU A 189 16.48 0.60 -7.42
C LEU A 189 15.05 0.85 -6.95
N GLN A 190 14.79 0.74 -5.64
CA GLN A 190 13.48 1.05 -5.06
C GLN A 190 13.11 2.53 -5.28
N ALA A 191 14.03 3.45 -5.00
CA ALA A 191 13.80 4.89 -5.19
C ALA A 191 13.58 5.24 -6.67
N ALA A 192 14.33 4.63 -7.58
CA ALA A 192 14.21 4.85 -9.02
C ALA A 192 12.89 4.28 -9.57
N TYR A 193 12.47 3.11 -9.10
CA TYR A 193 11.16 2.51 -9.44
C TYR A 193 10.00 3.37 -8.95
N TYR A 194 10.05 3.82 -7.70
CA TYR A 194 9.06 4.73 -7.13
C TYR A 194 8.93 6.02 -7.95
N LEU A 195 10.06 6.64 -8.30
CA LEU A 195 10.08 7.84 -9.13
C LEU A 195 9.58 7.59 -10.55
N TYR A 196 9.93 6.45 -11.14
CA TYR A 196 9.45 6.07 -12.48
C TYR A 196 7.92 6.00 -12.52
N ILE A 197 7.28 5.30 -11.57
CA ILE A 197 5.81 5.25 -11.50
C ILE A 197 5.24 6.64 -11.22
N ARG A 198 5.80 7.37 -10.24
CA ARG A 198 5.31 8.69 -9.83
C ARG A 198 5.36 9.73 -10.96
N ILE A 199 6.41 9.72 -11.78
CA ILE A 199 6.54 10.64 -12.92
C ILE A 199 5.54 10.29 -14.02
N ASN A 200 5.32 9.00 -14.31
CA ASN A 200 4.27 8.59 -15.27
C ASN A 200 2.89 9.11 -14.84
N LEU A 201 2.52 8.90 -13.56
CA LEU A 201 1.26 9.41 -13.01
C LEU A 201 1.19 10.93 -13.03
N LEU A 202 2.30 11.61 -12.69
CA LEU A 202 2.36 13.07 -12.70
C LEU A 202 2.18 13.65 -14.10
N LEU A 203 2.87 13.09 -15.11
CA LEU A 203 2.77 13.56 -16.48
C LEU A 203 1.35 13.41 -17.01
N TYR A 204 0.69 12.30 -16.69
CA TYR A 204 -0.72 12.14 -17.01
C TYR A 204 -1.58 13.24 -16.37
N VAL A 205 -1.49 13.44 -15.04
CA VAL A 205 -2.29 14.45 -14.34
C VAL A 205 -2.01 15.86 -14.85
N GLY A 206 -0.75 16.17 -15.15
CA GLY A 206 -0.33 17.47 -15.67
C GLY A 206 -0.90 17.78 -17.05
N VAL A 207 -0.81 16.83 -17.97
CA VAL A 207 -1.29 16.97 -19.36
C VAL A 207 -2.81 17.04 -19.43
N HIS A 208 -3.54 16.31 -18.58
CA HIS A 208 -5.01 16.35 -18.59
C HIS A 208 -5.63 17.54 -17.85
N SER A 209 -4.82 18.44 -17.28
CA SER A 209 -5.31 19.69 -16.70
C SER A 209 -5.48 20.82 -17.73
N GLU A 210 -4.87 20.69 -18.92
CA GLU A 210 -4.95 21.66 -20.01
C GLU A 210 -5.16 20.87 -21.33
N ASN A 211 -6.29 21.09 -22.01
CA ASN A 211 -6.73 20.39 -23.22
C ASN A 211 -5.67 20.34 -24.35
N ASP A 212 -4.79 19.32 -24.37
CA ASP A 212 -3.93 19.03 -25.53
C ASP A 212 -3.86 17.53 -25.84
N GLU A 213 -4.26 17.18 -27.07
CA GLU A 213 -4.27 15.83 -27.66
C GLU A 213 -2.84 15.35 -28.06
N GLY A 214 -1.87 15.51 -27.16
CA GLY A 214 -0.47 15.18 -27.41
C GLY A 214 0.03 13.97 -26.62
N ILE A 215 0.06 12.79 -27.26
CA ILE A 215 0.65 11.52 -26.77
C ILE A 215 0.03 11.06 -25.43
N VAL A 216 -1.28 10.84 -25.44
CA VAL A 216 -1.99 10.26 -24.29
C VAL A 216 -1.79 8.75 -24.32
N VAL A 217 -0.71 8.26 -23.70
CA VAL A 217 -0.80 6.94 -23.09
C VAL A 217 -1.86 7.09 -22.01
N SER A 218 -3.01 6.44 -22.20
CA SER A 218 -4.09 6.50 -21.21
C SER A 218 -3.56 6.02 -19.86
N LEU A 219 -4.05 6.59 -18.75
CA LEU A 219 -3.78 6.07 -17.40
C LEU A 219 -3.94 4.56 -17.32
N GLU A 220 -4.93 4.07 -18.07
CA GLU A 220 -5.26 2.66 -18.16
C GLU A 220 -4.08 1.84 -18.64
N GLU A 221 -3.41 2.31 -19.70
CA GLU A 221 -2.26 1.64 -20.27
C GLU A 221 -1.04 1.74 -19.34
N ILE A 222 -0.84 2.88 -18.67
CA ILE A 222 0.20 3.04 -17.65
C ILE A 222 -0.01 2.03 -16.50
N MET A 223 -1.22 1.98 -15.93
CA MET A 223 -1.56 1.07 -14.84
C MET A 223 -1.47 -0.40 -15.27
N LYS A 224 -1.94 -0.73 -16.47
CA LYS A 224 -1.83 -2.07 -17.04
C LYS A 224 -0.37 -2.47 -17.19
N GLN A 225 0.50 -1.60 -17.70
CA GLN A 225 1.93 -1.88 -17.85
C GLN A 225 2.58 -2.18 -16.50
N PHE A 226 2.28 -1.41 -15.46
CA PHE A 226 2.85 -1.65 -14.13
C PHE A 226 2.31 -2.92 -13.47
N CYS A 227 1.01 -3.16 -13.56
CA CYS A 227 0.41 -4.36 -12.97
C CYS A 227 0.89 -5.62 -13.69
N THR A 228 0.94 -5.62 -15.03
CA THR A 228 1.43 -6.77 -15.82
C THR A 228 2.92 -7.02 -15.58
N TRP A 229 3.74 -5.98 -15.45
CA TRP A 229 5.15 -6.15 -15.07
C TRP A 229 5.28 -6.78 -13.68
N ALA A 230 4.53 -6.29 -12.69
CA ALA A 230 4.53 -6.87 -11.35
C ALA A 230 4.03 -8.33 -11.36
N GLN A 231 3.01 -8.65 -12.15
CA GLN A 231 2.53 -10.02 -12.33
C GLN A 231 3.61 -10.92 -12.93
N ASN A 232 4.30 -10.48 -13.98
CA ASN A 232 5.27 -11.33 -14.67
C ASN A 232 6.58 -11.51 -13.88
N ILE A 233 7.00 -10.51 -13.10
CA ILE A 233 8.31 -10.52 -12.44
C ILE A 233 8.21 -10.84 -10.95
N ILE A 234 7.23 -10.26 -10.24
CA ILE A 234 7.14 -10.38 -8.78
C ILE A 234 6.37 -11.64 -8.36
N VAL A 235 5.27 -11.99 -9.04
CA VAL A 235 4.45 -13.18 -8.67
C VAL A 235 5.25 -14.49 -8.73
N PRO A 236 6.11 -14.76 -9.75
CA PRO A 236 6.94 -15.96 -9.74
C PRO A 236 7.87 -16.06 -8.54
N VAL A 237 8.34 -14.93 -8.00
CA VAL A 237 9.21 -14.90 -6.81
C VAL A 237 8.45 -15.40 -5.57
N PHE A 238 7.15 -15.10 -5.48
CA PHE A 238 6.30 -15.64 -4.42
C PHE A 238 5.95 -17.11 -4.66
N ASN A 239 5.60 -17.50 -5.89
CA ASN A 239 5.15 -18.86 -6.22
C ASN A 239 6.26 -19.92 -6.18
N ASN A 240 7.51 -19.55 -6.49
CA ASN A 240 8.67 -20.47 -6.45
C ASN A 240 9.01 -20.99 -5.04
N GLN A 241 8.27 -20.58 -4.00
CA GLN A 241 8.31 -21.17 -2.66
C GLN A 241 7.40 -22.40 -2.51
N ASN A 242 6.31 -22.46 -3.28
CA ASN A 242 5.29 -23.50 -3.16
C ASN A 242 5.65 -24.77 -3.94
N SER A 243 6.52 -24.66 -4.96
CA SER A 243 7.04 -25.80 -5.71
C SER A 243 8.26 -26.41 -5.00
N SER A 244 8.00 -27.22 -3.99
CA SER A 244 8.99 -28.12 -3.41
C SER A 244 9.37 -29.23 -4.40
N GLU A 245 10.25 -28.95 -5.38
CA GLU A 245 10.98 -30.03 -6.08
C GLU A 245 12.23 -29.52 -6.81
N LYS A 246 13.34 -29.43 -6.07
CA LYS A 246 14.54 -30.25 -6.31
C LYS A 246 15.60 -29.92 -5.27
N ALA A 247 15.91 -30.96 -4.50
CA ALA A 247 16.95 -31.00 -3.51
C ALA A 247 18.33 -30.58 -4.08
N ILE A 248 19.19 -30.16 -3.15
CA ILE A 248 20.63 -29.95 -3.28
C ILE A 248 21.03 -28.59 -3.89
N ARG A 249 21.11 -27.56 -3.03
CA ARG A 249 22.31 -26.70 -2.89
C ARG A 249 22.19 -25.73 -1.71
N LYS A 250 22.90 -26.11 -0.64
CA LYS A 250 23.66 -25.32 0.35
C LYS A 250 22.93 -24.23 1.17
N ARG A 251 23.15 -24.35 2.48
CA ARG A 251 22.73 -23.51 3.64
C ARG A 251 23.18 -22.02 3.60
N HIS A 252 23.55 -21.48 2.44
CA HIS A 252 23.82 -20.05 2.23
C HIS A 252 22.70 -19.32 1.45
N SER A 253 21.58 -20.00 1.17
CA SER A 253 20.52 -19.50 0.28
C SER A 253 19.24 -19.01 0.97
N SER A 254 19.11 -19.14 2.30
CA SER A 254 17.94 -18.64 3.05
C SER A 254 17.92 -17.11 3.06
N ASP A 255 19.03 -16.48 3.45
CA ASP A 255 19.11 -15.03 3.64
C ASP A 255 18.97 -14.28 2.31
N SER A 256 19.52 -14.85 1.22
CA SER A 256 19.35 -14.28 -0.13
C SER A 256 17.90 -14.34 -0.63
N LYS A 257 17.15 -15.37 -0.21
CA LYS A 257 15.74 -15.55 -0.60
C LYS A 257 14.82 -14.66 0.24
N GLU A 258 15.03 -14.57 1.55
CA GLU A 258 14.28 -13.65 2.42
C GLU A 258 14.49 -12.18 2.02
N ASN A 259 15.73 -11.81 1.66
CA ASN A 259 16.04 -10.49 1.11
C ASN A 259 15.34 -10.23 -0.23
N SER A 260 15.09 -11.25 -1.06
CA SER A 260 14.34 -11.09 -2.31
C SER A 260 12.84 -10.89 -2.09
N ILE A 261 12.25 -11.57 -1.09
CA ILE A 261 10.82 -11.44 -0.76
C ILE A 261 10.54 -10.07 -0.15
N THR A 262 11.36 -9.66 0.81
CA THR A 262 11.23 -8.34 1.44
C THR A 262 11.42 -7.22 0.42
N PHE A 263 12.40 -7.36 -0.48
CA PHE A 263 12.60 -6.44 -1.60
C PHE A 263 11.37 -6.38 -2.52
N SER A 264 10.80 -7.53 -2.92
CA SER A 264 9.57 -7.60 -3.71
C SER A 264 8.36 -6.97 -3.00
N CYS A 265 8.23 -7.15 -1.68
CA CYS A 265 7.18 -6.51 -0.89
C CYS A 265 7.32 -4.98 -0.93
N ASN A 266 8.53 -4.44 -0.78
CA ASN A 266 8.75 -2.99 -0.85
C ASN A 266 8.39 -2.42 -2.23
N LEU A 267 8.68 -3.15 -3.32
CA LEU A 267 8.28 -2.73 -4.66
C LEU A 267 6.75 -2.69 -4.80
N LEU A 268 6.06 -3.72 -4.32
CA LEU A 268 4.59 -3.73 -4.32
C LEU A 268 3.99 -2.66 -3.41
N GLU A 269 4.62 -2.35 -2.27
CA GLU A 269 4.19 -1.26 -1.40
C GLU A 269 4.27 0.09 -2.12
N HIS A 270 5.35 0.35 -2.84
CA HIS A 270 5.49 1.55 -3.67
C HIS A 270 4.42 1.62 -4.76
N LEU A 271 4.17 0.51 -5.45
CA LEU A 271 3.13 0.42 -6.47
C LEU A 271 1.75 0.71 -5.86
N PHE A 272 1.35 -0.01 -4.81
CA PHE A 272 0.03 0.17 -4.17
C PHE A 272 -0.14 1.54 -3.53
N THR A 273 0.92 2.13 -2.97
CA THR A 273 0.86 3.50 -2.44
C THR A 273 0.52 4.50 -3.53
N LEU A 274 1.15 4.37 -4.70
CA LEU A 274 0.88 5.24 -5.84
C LEU A 274 -0.49 4.92 -6.47
N THR A 275 -0.88 3.65 -6.57
CA THR A 275 -2.24 3.24 -6.98
C THR A 275 -3.31 3.82 -6.06
N HIS A 276 -3.08 3.86 -4.76
CA HIS A 276 -4.00 4.49 -3.80
C HIS A 276 -4.14 5.99 -4.07
N THR A 277 -3.03 6.70 -4.31
CA THR A 277 -3.10 8.13 -4.68
C THR A 277 -3.82 8.37 -6.00
N TYR A 278 -3.65 7.45 -6.95
CA TYR A 278 -4.34 7.45 -8.23
C TYR A 278 -5.86 7.25 -8.06
N LEU A 279 -6.25 6.26 -7.25
CA LEU A 279 -7.63 5.93 -6.92
C LEU A 279 -8.41 7.07 -6.24
N LEU A 280 -7.71 7.96 -5.51
CA LEU A 280 -8.31 9.16 -4.94
C LEU A 280 -8.73 10.19 -6.00
N MET A 281 -8.10 10.15 -7.18
CA MET A 281 -8.27 11.15 -8.23
C MET A 281 -9.10 10.65 -9.40
N PHE A 282 -9.08 9.33 -9.68
CA PHE A 282 -9.66 8.75 -10.90
C PHE A 282 -10.50 7.52 -10.62
N LYS A 283 -11.48 7.28 -11.50
CA LYS A 283 -12.26 6.04 -11.52
C LYS A 283 -11.48 4.93 -12.22
N ILE A 284 -11.69 3.70 -11.77
CA ILE A 284 -11.05 2.50 -12.31
C ILE A 284 -12.06 1.67 -13.11
N ASN A 285 -11.61 1.13 -14.24
CA ASN A 285 -12.38 0.21 -15.08
C ASN A 285 -12.25 -1.25 -14.61
N GLU A 286 -13.12 -2.13 -15.10
CA GLU A 286 -13.15 -3.56 -14.75
C GLU A 286 -11.81 -4.27 -14.98
N THR A 287 -11.17 -4.03 -16.12
CA THR A 287 -9.90 -4.65 -16.50
C THR A 287 -8.76 -4.27 -15.54
N GLN A 288 -8.71 -3.01 -15.14
CA GLN A 288 -7.72 -2.50 -14.19
C GLN A 288 -7.95 -3.05 -12.78
N TYR A 289 -9.22 -3.16 -12.37
CA TYR A 289 -9.54 -3.77 -11.09
C TYR A 289 -9.16 -5.25 -11.06
N TYR A 290 -9.44 -6.00 -12.14
CA TYR A 290 -9.07 -7.41 -12.25
C TYR A 290 -7.55 -7.62 -12.08
N LEU A 291 -6.73 -6.81 -12.76
CA LEU A 291 -5.27 -6.86 -12.62
C LEU A 291 -4.80 -6.56 -11.18
N LEU A 292 -5.43 -5.59 -10.51
CA LEU A 292 -5.14 -5.27 -9.12
C LEU A 292 -5.59 -6.38 -8.17
N SER A 293 -6.75 -6.98 -8.41
CA SER A 293 -7.30 -8.11 -7.66
C SER A 293 -6.34 -9.28 -7.69
N GLU A 294 -5.84 -9.67 -8.88
CA GLU A 294 -4.84 -10.74 -9.02
C GLU A 294 -3.57 -10.46 -8.21
N LEU A 295 -3.08 -9.22 -8.21
CA LEU A 295 -1.92 -8.83 -7.39
C LEU A 295 -2.23 -8.90 -5.89
N PHE A 296 -3.43 -8.50 -5.46
CA PHE A 296 -3.86 -8.65 -4.07
C PHE A 296 -3.90 -10.13 -3.66
N HIS A 297 -4.49 -11.00 -4.49
CA HIS A 297 -4.51 -12.45 -4.25
C HIS A 297 -3.11 -13.01 -4.09
N CYS A 298 -2.16 -12.64 -4.96
CA CYS A 298 -0.77 -13.05 -4.82
C CYS A 298 -0.16 -12.61 -3.48
N CYS A 299 -0.44 -11.39 -3.01
CA CYS A 299 0.04 -10.90 -1.72
C CYS A 299 -0.54 -11.65 -0.52
N PHE A 300 -1.74 -12.21 -0.62
CA PHE A 300 -2.33 -12.94 0.50
C PHE A 300 -1.74 -14.36 0.63
N THR A 301 -1.24 -14.96 -0.45
CA THR A 301 -0.67 -16.33 -0.41
C THR A 301 0.60 -16.47 0.44
N ASN A 302 1.31 -15.38 0.73
CA ASN A 302 2.58 -15.42 1.48
C ASN A 302 2.48 -14.62 2.79
N VAL A 303 2.97 -15.21 3.89
CA VAL A 303 2.94 -14.59 5.23
C VAL A 303 3.72 -13.28 5.26
N HIS A 304 4.85 -13.19 4.55
CA HIS A 304 5.69 -11.99 4.54
C HIS A 304 5.01 -10.79 3.85
N SER A 305 4.19 -11.04 2.83
CA SER A 305 3.44 -10.00 2.11
C SER A 305 2.19 -9.54 2.84
N LEU A 306 1.80 -10.18 3.95
CA LEU A 306 0.75 -9.64 4.83
C LEU A 306 1.08 -8.27 5.43
N LYS A 307 2.36 -7.87 5.46
CA LYS A 307 2.75 -6.49 5.80
C LYS A 307 2.10 -5.44 4.87
N LEU A 308 1.71 -5.85 3.66
CA LEU A 308 1.01 -5.00 2.68
C LEU A 308 -0.50 -4.89 2.94
N LEU A 309 -1.05 -5.65 3.90
CA LEU A 309 -2.47 -5.66 4.21
C LEU A 309 -3.05 -4.24 4.45
N PRO A 310 -2.40 -3.34 5.23
CA PRO A 310 -2.89 -1.98 5.43
C PRO A 310 -3.05 -1.19 4.12
N ILE A 311 -2.10 -1.30 3.18
CA ILE A 311 -2.16 -0.55 1.92
C ILE A 311 -3.18 -1.16 0.95
N ILE A 312 -3.30 -2.49 0.91
CA ILE A 312 -4.32 -3.17 0.11
C ILE A 312 -5.73 -2.77 0.58
N ILE A 313 -5.97 -2.72 1.89
CA ILE A 313 -7.27 -2.28 2.43
C ILE A 313 -7.54 -0.82 2.06
N LYS A 314 -6.52 0.06 2.10
CA LYS A 314 -6.68 1.46 1.64
C LYS A 314 -7.06 1.54 0.16
N CYS A 315 -6.49 0.70 -0.70
CA CYS A 315 -6.91 0.60 -2.10
C CYS A 315 -8.36 0.12 -2.21
N LEU A 316 -8.74 -0.94 -1.49
CA LEU A 316 -10.11 -1.47 -1.48
C LEU A 316 -11.13 -0.43 -1.00
N ILE A 317 -10.83 0.37 0.02
CA ILE A 317 -11.71 1.46 0.50
C ILE A 317 -12.01 2.42 -0.66
N GLN A 318 -10.97 2.84 -1.39
CA GLN A 318 -11.16 3.79 -2.50
C GLN A 318 -11.96 3.17 -3.64
N ILE A 319 -11.64 1.93 -4.01
CA ILE A 319 -12.37 1.20 -5.06
C ILE A 319 -13.84 1.06 -4.69
N VAL A 320 -14.12 0.68 -3.44
CA VAL A 320 -15.48 0.58 -2.89
C VAL A 320 -16.18 1.94 -2.98
N SER A 321 -15.54 3.01 -2.50
CA SER A 321 -16.15 4.34 -2.49
C SER A 321 -16.45 4.90 -3.88
N VAL A 322 -15.68 4.51 -4.91
CA VAL A 322 -15.78 5.07 -6.26
C VAL A 322 -16.66 4.22 -7.19
N ASN A 323 -16.64 2.89 -7.03
CA ASN A 323 -17.22 1.94 -8.01
C ASN A 323 -18.48 1.20 -7.52
N LEU A 324 -18.88 1.30 -6.24
CA LEU A 324 -20.05 0.53 -5.78
C LEU A 324 -21.36 0.91 -6.47
N SER A 325 -21.49 2.09 -7.07
CA SER A 325 -22.76 2.55 -7.65
C SER A 325 -23.04 2.01 -9.06
N THR A 326 -22.01 1.58 -9.82
CA THR A 326 -22.13 1.48 -11.29
C THR A 326 -22.17 0.06 -11.86
N ASN A 327 -21.33 -0.89 -11.41
CA ASN A 327 -21.16 -2.18 -12.10
C ASN A 327 -21.29 -3.39 -11.15
N HIS A 328 -22.15 -4.36 -11.49
CA HIS A 328 -22.37 -5.58 -10.69
C HIS A 328 -21.13 -6.49 -10.69
N ASP A 329 -20.41 -6.59 -11.82
CA ASP A 329 -19.25 -7.47 -11.94
C ASP A 329 -18.09 -6.99 -11.05
N ILE A 330 -17.85 -5.67 -11.00
CA ILE A 330 -16.89 -5.08 -10.06
C ILE A 330 -17.26 -5.38 -8.61
N GLN A 331 -18.55 -5.31 -8.26
CA GLN A 331 -19.00 -5.63 -6.90
C GLN A 331 -18.70 -7.08 -6.53
N GLN A 332 -18.91 -8.02 -7.46
CA GLN A 332 -18.60 -9.44 -7.24
C GLN A 332 -17.10 -9.65 -7.07
N THR A 333 -16.26 -9.09 -7.93
CA THR A 333 -14.80 -9.24 -7.81
C THR A 333 -14.25 -8.58 -6.54
N ILE A 334 -14.86 -7.48 -6.05
CA ILE A 334 -14.52 -6.90 -4.72
C ILE A 334 -14.89 -7.88 -3.60
N HIS A 335 -16.07 -8.50 -3.67
CA HIS A 335 -16.47 -9.51 -2.70
C HIS A 335 -15.52 -10.71 -2.71
N GLU A 336 -15.11 -11.19 -3.89
CA GLU A 336 -14.15 -12.29 -4.04
C GLU A 336 -12.77 -11.96 -3.45
N SER A 337 -12.25 -10.76 -3.72
CA SER A 337 -11.03 -10.24 -3.07
C SER A 337 -11.14 -10.22 -1.55
N PHE A 338 -12.27 -9.72 -1.02
CA PHE A 338 -12.51 -9.64 0.42
C PHE A 338 -12.66 -11.03 1.06
N LYS A 339 -13.36 -11.94 0.39
CA LYS A 339 -13.52 -13.34 0.80
C LYS A 339 -12.16 -14.04 0.86
N PHE A 340 -11.36 -13.93 -0.18
CA PHE A 340 -10.03 -14.54 -0.21
C PHE A 340 -9.10 -13.98 0.87
N LEU A 341 -9.15 -12.67 1.13
CA LEU A 341 -8.42 -12.05 2.24
C LEU A 341 -8.81 -12.69 3.58
N LEU A 342 -10.11 -12.82 3.87
CA LEU A 342 -10.56 -13.39 5.14
C LEU A 342 -10.26 -14.89 5.27
N GLU A 343 -10.48 -15.66 4.20
CA GLU A 343 -10.13 -17.09 4.17
C GLU A 343 -8.64 -17.30 4.43
N THR A 344 -7.78 -16.47 3.83
CA THR A 344 -6.34 -16.57 4.03
C THR A 344 -5.91 -16.17 5.44
N LEU A 345 -6.53 -15.14 6.03
CA LEU A 345 -6.26 -14.80 7.42
C LEU A 345 -6.68 -15.93 8.38
N VAL A 346 -7.82 -16.57 8.12
CA VAL A 346 -8.28 -17.71 8.93
C VAL A 346 -7.34 -18.90 8.77
N THR A 347 -6.94 -19.29 7.56
CA THR A 347 -6.01 -20.41 7.34
C THR A 347 -4.64 -20.16 7.99
N LEU A 348 -4.17 -18.91 8.01
CA LEU A 348 -2.93 -18.54 8.68
C LEU A 348 -3.05 -18.50 10.21
N ALA A 349 -4.23 -18.18 10.74
CA ALA A 349 -4.48 -18.24 12.18
C ALA A 349 -4.68 -19.68 12.69
N THR A 350 -5.19 -20.58 11.85
CA THR A 350 -5.41 -22.00 12.18
C THR A 350 -4.15 -22.84 11.97
N SER A 351 -3.32 -22.51 10.98
CA SER A 351 -1.95 -23.05 10.89
C SER A 351 -1.09 -22.41 11.99
N LYS A 352 -0.38 -23.20 12.78
CA LYS A 352 0.39 -22.79 13.98
C LYS A 352 1.63 -21.89 13.69
N SER A 353 1.57 -21.06 12.65
CA SER A 353 2.60 -20.09 12.26
C SER A 353 2.62 -18.88 13.23
N ASP A 354 3.69 -18.07 13.16
CA ASP A 354 4.02 -16.96 14.07
C ASP A 354 2.83 -16.05 14.45
N THR A 355 2.08 -16.45 15.48
CA THR A 355 0.89 -15.73 15.95
C THR A 355 1.21 -14.30 16.34
N HIS A 356 2.41 -14.03 16.85
CA HIS A 356 2.86 -12.68 17.21
C HIS A 356 2.95 -11.74 16.00
N THR A 357 3.53 -12.18 14.88
CA THR A 357 3.65 -11.32 13.68
C THR A 357 2.27 -11.04 13.08
N LEU A 358 1.39 -12.05 13.07
CA LEU A 358 -0.01 -11.90 12.67
C LEU A 358 -0.76 -10.91 13.57
N THR A 359 -0.61 -10.98 14.91
CA THR A 359 -1.27 -10.00 15.80
C THR A 359 -0.84 -8.56 15.51
N LEU A 360 0.45 -8.31 15.27
CA LEU A 360 0.97 -6.99 14.96
C LEU A 360 0.39 -6.45 13.65
N ILE A 361 0.35 -7.29 12.61
CA ILE A 361 -0.21 -6.93 11.31
C ILE A 361 -1.70 -6.62 11.42
N LEU A 362 -2.48 -7.47 12.10
CA LEU A 362 -3.91 -7.23 12.31
C LEU A 362 -4.17 -5.95 13.11
N ASN A 363 -3.37 -5.68 14.14
CA ASN A 363 -3.48 -4.43 14.90
C ASN A 363 -3.20 -3.20 14.03
N SER A 364 -2.20 -3.27 13.14
CA SER A 364 -1.89 -2.19 12.20
C SER A 364 -3.00 -1.95 11.17
N SER A 365 -3.72 -3.00 10.76
CA SER A 365 -4.80 -2.91 9.76
C SER A 365 -6.18 -2.64 10.37
N ARG A 366 -6.33 -2.69 11.70
CA ARG A 366 -7.61 -2.56 12.42
C ARG A 366 -8.39 -1.30 12.04
N LEU A 367 -7.72 -0.15 11.98
CA LEU A 367 -8.36 1.13 11.62
C LEU A 367 -8.86 1.10 10.18
N HIS A 368 -8.04 0.59 9.25
CA HIS A 368 -8.38 0.52 7.83
C HIS A 368 -9.54 -0.44 7.57
N MET A 369 -9.58 -1.60 8.24
CA MET A 369 -10.73 -2.50 8.14
C MET A 369 -12.02 -1.92 8.71
N SER A 370 -11.93 -1.18 9.81
CA SER A 370 -13.11 -0.47 10.35
C SER A 370 -13.65 0.55 9.35
N ASN A 371 -12.76 1.26 8.67
CA ASN A 371 -13.15 2.20 7.61
C ASN A 371 -13.75 1.47 6.42
N LEU A 372 -13.14 0.37 5.94
CA LEU A 372 -13.68 -0.45 4.86
C LEU A 372 -15.12 -0.91 5.14
N LEU A 373 -15.38 -1.50 6.32
CA LEU A 373 -16.73 -1.93 6.69
C LEU A 373 -17.73 -0.77 6.76
N SER A 374 -17.27 0.41 7.18
CA SER A 374 -18.12 1.60 7.24
C SER A 374 -18.44 2.12 5.83
N THR A 375 -17.45 2.16 4.94
CA THR A 375 -17.64 2.51 3.54
C THR A 375 -18.57 1.52 2.85
N ILE A 376 -18.38 0.21 3.06
CA ILE A 376 -19.30 -0.81 2.52
C ILE A 376 -20.72 -0.56 3.04
N TYR A 377 -20.90 -0.31 4.34
CA TYR A 377 -22.21 -0.02 4.94
C TYR A 377 -22.85 1.25 4.33
N GLU A 378 -22.13 2.38 4.29
CA GLU A 378 -22.63 3.67 3.77
C GLU A 378 -23.09 3.60 2.31
N PHE A 379 -22.40 2.83 1.47
CA PHE A 379 -22.74 2.74 0.05
C PHE A 379 -23.79 1.65 -0.25
N SER A 380 -23.89 0.62 0.58
CA SER A 380 -24.81 -0.51 0.37
C SER A 380 -26.20 -0.33 0.99
N THR A 381 -26.43 0.71 1.80
CA THR A 381 -27.79 1.09 2.25
C THR A 381 -28.74 1.36 1.07
N HIS A 382 -28.21 1.59 -0.13
CA HIS A 382 -28.98 1.74 -1.37
C HIS A 382 -29.24 0.43 -2.13
N ARG A 383 -28.50 -0.67 -1.85
CA ARG A 383 -28.65 -1.99 -2.48
C ARG A 383 -28.31 -3.11 -1.47
N GLY A 384 -29.30 -3.57 -0.71
CA GLY A 384 -29.11 -4.45 0.45
C GLY A 384 -28.52 -5.85 0.18
N THR A 385 -28.44 -6.31 -1.06
CA THR A 385 -27.93 -7.65 -1.41
C THR A 385 -26.42 -7.78 -1.18
N MET A 386 -25.65 -6.77 -1.57
CA MET A 386 -24.18 -6.83 -1.49
C MET A 386 -23.70 -6.77 -0.03
N LEU A 387 -24.31 -5.93 0.81
CA LEU A 387 -24.01 -5.86 2.24
C LEU A 387 -24.17 -7.22 2.93
N SER A 388 -25.23 -7.97 2.58
CA SER A 388 -25.46 -9.31 3.10
C SER A 388 -24.33 -10.27 2.74
N CYS A 389 -23.83 -10.23 1.50
CA CYS A 389 -22.71 -11.08 1.05
C CYS A 389 -21.42 -10.80 1.84
N PHE A 390 -21.08 -9.54 2.14
CA PHE A 390 -19.88 -9.22 2.93
C PHE A 390 -20.00 -9.71 4.38
N PHE A 391 -21.16 -9.50 5.01
CA PHE A 391 -21.37 -9.93 6.39
C PHE A 391 -21.51 -11.45 6.52
N GLN A 392 -22.07 -12.14 5.52
CA GLN A 392 -22.06 -13.61 5.43
C GLN A 392 -20.64 -14.16 5.34
N THR A 393 -19.76 -13.53 4.55
CA THR A 393 -18.34 -13.89 4.50
C THR A 393 -17.65 -13.68 5.84
N ILE A 394 -17.94 -12.57 6.54
CA ILE A 394 -17.40 -12.31 7.89
C ILE A 394 -17.88 -13.38 8.88
N LEU A 395 -19.17 -13.73 8.86
CA LEU A 395 -19.74 -14.75 9.73
C LEU A 395 -19.11 -16.11 9.44
N THR A 396 -18.97 -16.47 8.17
CA THR A 396 -18.32 -17.72 7.74
C THR A 396 -16.87 -17.80 8.20
N ALA A 397 -16.12 -16.70 8.07
CA ALA A 397 -14.73 -16.63 8.54
C ALA A 397 -14.65 -16.85 10.06
N ILE A 398 -15.50 -16.19 10.84
CA ILE A 398 -15.54 -16.35 12.31
C ILE A 398 -15.92 -17.78 12.69
N LEU A 399 -16.98 -18.34 12.10
CA LEU A 399 -17.44 -19.70 12.40
C LEU A 399 -16.39 -20.74 12.00
N SER A 400 -15.68 -20.56 10.89
CA SER A 400 -14.65 -21.50 10.44
C SER A 400 -13.40 -21.52 11.35
N GLU A 401 -12.97 -20.37 11.87
CA GLU A 401 -11.85 -20.30 12.81
C GLU A 401 -12.24 -20.92 14.17
N LEU A 402 -13.47 -20.68 14.61
CA LEU A 402 -14.02 -21.21 15.86
C LEU A 402 -14.35 -22.71 15.76
N SER A 403 -14.83 -23.20 14.62
CA SER A 403 -15.06 -24.64 14.41
C SER A 403 -13.74 -25.40 14.43
N PHE A 404 -12.69 -24.88 13.79
CA PHE A 404 -11.35 -25.45 13.88
C PHE A 404 -10.81 -25.44 15.32
N ALA A 405 -11.11 -24.40 16.10
CA ALA A 405 -10.78 -24.36 17.54
C ALA A 405 -11.51 -25.47 18.33
N SER A 406 -12.77 -25.71 18.01
CA SER A 406 -13.61 -26.74 18.64
C SER A 406 -13.22 -28.15 18.22
N GLU A 407 -12.59 -28.35 17.07
CA GLU A 407 -12.04 -29.66 16.66
C GLU A 407 -10.76 -30.01 17.43
N GLN A 408 -10.05 -29.00 17.97
CA GLN A 408 -8.81 -29.18 18.73
C GLN A 408 -9.01 -29.31 20.24
N ASN A 409 -10.19 -28.93 20.76
CA ASN A 409 -10.54 -28.96 22.18
C ASN A 409 -11.77 -29.85 22.38
N ASP A 410 -11.84 -30.64 23.46
CA ASP A 410 -13.02 -31.45 23.76
C ASP A 410 -14.30 -30.57 23.84
N ILE A 411 -15.39 -31.02 23.20
CA ILE A 411 -16.69 -30.31 23.03
C ILE A 411 -17.38 -29.98 24.39
N ASN A 412 -16.81 -30.45 25.50
CA ASN A 412 -17.43 -30.44 26.82
C ASN A 412 -17.19 -29.15 27.64
N GLU A 413 -16.28 -28.27 27.25
CA GLU A 413 -16.02 -27.02 27.97
C GLU A 413 -16.33 -25.79 27.10
N VAL A 414 -17.46 -25.11 27.35
CA VAL A 414 -17.73 -23.79 26.77
C VAL A 414 -16.77 -22.80 27.44
N PRO A 415 -15.77 -22.25 26.71
CA PRO A 415 -14.86 -21.31 27.33
C PRO A 415 -15.63 -20.09 27.80
N SER A 416 -15.53 -19.80 29.10
CA SER A 416 -16.26 -18.73 29.78
C SER A 416 -15.72 -17.32 29.48
N ASN A 417 -14.53 -17.22 28.85
CA ASN A 417 -13.82 -15.96 28.66
C ASN A 417 -13.70 -15.55 27.19
N PHE A 418 -14.00 -14.27 26.93
CA PHE A 418 -13.77 -13.58 25.66
C PHE A 418 -12.29 -13.61 25.20
N GLN A 419 -11.37 -13.86 26.13
CA GLN A 419 -9.92 -14.01 25.88
C GLN A 419 -9.56 -15.33 25.17
N ASN A 420 -10.46 -16.32 25.17
CA ASN A 420 -10.24 -17.61 24.52
C ASN A 420 -10.73 -17.62 23.06
N ILE A 421 -11.22 -16.48 22.54
CA ILE A 421 -11.58 -16.31 21.13
C ILE A 421 -10.30 -16.32 20.29
N LYS A 422 -10.32 -17.03 19.16
CA LYS A 422 -9.20 -17.10 18.23
C LYS A 422 -8.88 -15.72 17.63
N LEU A 423 -7.72 -15.62 16.98
CA LEU A 423 -7.04 -14.35 16.70
C LEU A 423 -7.77 -13.47 15.67
N VAL A 424 -8.33 -14.04 14.60
CA VAL A 424 -9.03 -13.29 13.54
C VAL A 424 -10.45 -12.92 13.97
N SER A 425 -11.15 -13.84 14.60
CA SER A 425 -12.49 -13.67 15.15
C SER A 425 -12.51 -12.61 16.24
N LEU A 426 -11.56 -12.63 17.18
CA LEU A 426 -11.42 -11.58 18.18
C LEU A 426 -11.17 -10.22 17.53
N TRP A 427 -10.32 -10.17 16.51
CA TRP A 427 -9.99 -8.94 15.80
C TRP A 427 -11.19 -8.35 15.03
N LEU A 428 -11.96 -9.18 14.30
CA LEU A 428 -13.17 -8.78 13.58
C LEU A 428 -14.26 -8.31 14.54
N LEU A 429 -14.55 -9.09 15.59
CA LEU A 429 -15.54 -8.73 16.62
C LEU A 429 -15.18 -7.41 17.30
N ASN A 430 -13.90 -7.19 17.60
CA ASN A 430 -13.38 -5.94 18.14
C ASN A 430 -13.53 -4.72 17.21
N ILE A 431 -13.70 -4.94 15.90
CA ILE A 431 -13.99 -3.89 14.93
C ILE A 431 -15.50 -3.64 14.87
N ILE A 432 -16.29 -4.71 14.79
CA ILE A 432 -17.76 -4.64 14.69
C ILE A 432 -18.34 -4.00 15.96
N PHE A 433 -17.93 -4.42 17.15
CA PHE A 433 -18.44 -3.91 18.43
C PHE A 433 -18.05 -2.46 18.76
N LYS A 434 -17.18 -1.84 17.96
CA LYS A 434 -16.88 -0.42 18.12
C LYS A 434 -17.95 0.50 17.55
N LYS A 435 -18.73 0.06 16.55
CA LYS A 435 -19.71 0.92 15.85
C LYS A 435 -21.13 0.33 15.92
N PRO A 436 -22.13 1.05 16.46
CA PRO A 436 -23.45 0.49 16.76
C PRO A 436 -24.22 -0.02 15.52
N PHE A 437 -24.03 0.63 14.37
CA PHE A 437 -24.69 0.21 13.11
C PHE A 437 -24.13 -1.11 12.57
N LEU A 438 -22.82 -1.36 12.71
CA LEU A 438 -22.20 -2.63 12.30
C LEU A 438 -22.71 -3.78 13.18
N ILE A 439 -22.92 -3.53 14.48
CA ILE A 439 -23.48 -4.52 15.41
C ILE A 439 -24.89 -4.93 14.99
N ARG A 440 -25.78 -3.95 14.76
CA ARG A 440 -27.17 -4.23 14.36
C ARG A 440 -27.24 -5.03 13.07
N TYR A 441 -26.42 -4.68 12.09
CA TYR A 441 -26.38 -5.41 10.83
C TYR A 441 -25.79 -6.82 10.99
N PHE A 442 -24.72 -6.97 11.77
CA PHE A 442 -24.15 -8.27 12.09
C PHE A 442 -25.16 -9.19 12.78
N LEU A 443 -25.92 -8.68 13.75
CA LEU A 443 -26.98 -9.44 14.44
C LEU A 443 -28.13 -9.81 13.49
N LYS A 444 -28.52 -8.90 12.59
CA LYS A 444 -29.51 -9.19 11.55
C LYS A 444 -29.05 -10.30 10.61
N GLU A 445 -27.79 -10.29 10.18
CA GLU A 445 -27.26 -11.36 9.32
C GLU A 445 -27.04 -12.68 10.07
N LEU A 446 -26.70 -12.62 11.36
CA LEU A 446 -26.67 -13.81 12.20
C LEU A 446 -28.07 -14.43 12.27
N HIS A 447 -29.09 -13.60 12.43
CA HIS A 447 -30.49 -14.04 12.45
C HIS A 447 -30.91 -14.65 11.11
N THR A 448 -30.63 -14.00 9.98
CA THR A 448 -30.92 -14.58 8.65
C THR A 448 -30.17 -15.88 8.42
N PHE A 449 -28.90 -15.98 8.82
CA PHE A 449 -28.10 -17.21 8.72
C PHE A 449 -28.70 -18.35 9.53
N THR A 450 -29.17 -18.09 10.76
CA THR A 450 -29.85 -19.11 11.57
C THR A 450 -31.23 -19.49 11.03
N GLN A 451 -31.90 -18.59 10.31
CA GLN A 451 -33.23 -18.81 9.73
C GLN A 451 -33.21 -19.49 8.36
N SER A 452 -32.13 -19.34 7.59
CA SER A 452 -32.01 -19.89 6.24
C SER A 452 -31.70 -21.41 6.27
N LYS A 453 -32.72 -22.24 6.51
CA LYS A 453 -32.76 -23.73 6.35
C LYS A 453 -31.88 -24.61 7.28
N PRO A 454 -32.35 -25.84 7.61
CA PRO A 454 -31.77 -26.75 8.63
C PRO A 454 -30.48 -27.50 8.25
N ASP A 455 -30.00 -27.44 6.99
CA ASP A 455 -28.74 -28.07 6.55
C ASP A 455 -27.55 -27.08 6.52
N THR A 456 -27.66 -25.92 7.19
CA THR A 456 -26.64 -24.85 7.16
C THR A 456 -25.38 -25.18 7.93
N PHE A 457 -25.49 -26.01 8.96
CA PHE A 457 -24.33 -26.46 9.74
C PHE A 457 -23.81 -27.75 9.13
N LYS A 458 -22.61 -27.67 8.56
CA LYS A 458 -21.93 -28.84 7.98
C LYS A 458 -21.55 -29.86 9.07
N ASN A 459 -21.15 -29.37 10.26
CA ASN A 459 -20.67 -30.18 11.39
C ASN A 459 -21.22 -29.66 12.73
N TYR A 460 -21.33 -30.50 13.76
CA TYR A 460 -21.67 -30.09 15.13
C TYR A 460 -20.72 -29.01 15.69
N HIS A 461 -19.46 -29.01 15.27
CA HIS A 461 -18.48 -27.97 15.63
C HIS A 461 -18.87 -26.58 15.15
N GLN A 462 -19.57 -26.45 14.01
CA GLN A 462 -20.07 -25.16 13.54
C GLN A 462 -21.24 -24.67 14.40
N PHE A 463 -22.11 -25.58 14.84
CA PHE A 463 -23.19 -25.24 15.78
C PHE A 463 -22.63 -24.84 17.16
N TYR A 464 -21.64 -25.57 17.66
CA TYR A 464 -20.92 -25.23 18.89
C TYR A 464 -20.21 -23.87 18.78
N SER A 465 -19.61 -23.57 17.63
CA SER A 465 -18.98 -22.27 17.38
C SER A 465 -19.98 -21.11 17.40
N LEU A 466 -21.21 -21.33 16.95
CA LEU A 466 -22.29 -20.34 17.02
C LEU A 466 -22.75 -20.12 18.47
N LEU A 467 -22.90 -21.19 19.26
CA LEU A 467 -23.18 -21.08 20.69
C LEU A 467 -22.07 -20.33 21.45
N TYR A 468 -20.82 -20.61 21.10
CA TYR A 468 -19.67 -19.90 21.64
C TYR A 468 -19.68 -18.41 21.27
N LEU A 469 -20.00 -18.08 20.02
CA LEU A 469 -20.16 -16.71 19.55
C LEU A 469 -21.30 -15.97 20.26
N LEU A 470 -22.44 -16.63 20.48
CA LEU A 470 -23.57 -16.06 21.23
C LEU A 470 -23.25 -15.84 22.71
N ASN A 471 -22.53 -16.78 23.34
CA ASN A 471 -22.09 -16.63 24.72
C ASN A 471 -21.08 -15.47 24.87
N THR A 472 -20.13 -15.35 23.94
CA THR A 472 -19.16 -14.24 23.95
C THR A 472 -19.86 -12.90 23.75
N LEU A 473 -20.83 -12.81 22.82
CA LEU A 473 -21.70 -11.65 22.63
C LEU A 473 -22.41 -11.20 23.91
N ASN A 474 -22.89 -12.15 24.74
CA ASN A 474 -23.60 -11.85 25.99
C ASN A 474 -22.73 -11.09 27.01
N TYR A 475 -21.42 -11.35 27.06
CA TYR A 475 -20.52 -10.65 28.00
C TYR A 475 -20.09 -9.26 27.53
N SER A 476 -20.44 -8.84 26.31
CA SER A 476 -20.05 -7.51 25.82
C SER A 476 -21.05 -6.44 26.32
N PRO A 477 -20.56 -5.34 26.95
CA PRO A 477 -21.42 -4.35 27.60
C PRO A 477 -22.27 -3.49 26.65
N LYS A 478 -22.16 -3.71 25.32
CA LYS A 478 -22.80 -2.91 24.26
C LYS A 478 -23.86 -3.68 23.46
N CYS A 479 -24.17 -4.93 23.81
CA CYS A 479 -25.11 -5.76 23.05
C CYS A 479 -26.56 -5.32 23.25
N PHE A 480 -27.30 -5.16 22.15
CA PHE A 480 -28.75 -4.93 22.14
C PHE A 480 -29.46 -6.18 22.69
N LYS A 481 -29.76 -6.19 23.99
CA LYS A 481 -30.37 -7.33 24.71
C LYS A 481 -31.68 -7.84 24.08
N SER A 482 -32.42 -7.00 23.35
CA SER A 482 -33.69 -7.39 22.68
C SER A 482 -33.46 -8.26 21.44
N GLU A 483 -32.58 -7.83 20.53
CA GLU A 483 -32.28 -8.56 19.28
C GLU A 483 -31.62 -9.92 19.58
N MET A 484 -30.84 -10.00 20.66
CA MET A 484 -30.25 -11.26 21.15
C MET A 484 -31.29 -12.20 21.76
N LYS A 485 -32.34 -11.69 22.43
CA LYS A 485 -33.41 -12.52 23.00
C LYS A 485 -34.21 -13.22 21.89
N ASP A 486 -34.51 -12.52 20.80
CA ASP A 486 -35.25 -13.09 19.67
C ASP A 486 -34.46 -14.21 18.96
N LEU A 487 -33.15 -14.01 18.81
CA LEU A 487 -32.21 -15.05 18.33
C LEU A 487 -32.17 -16.29 19.22
N TRP A 488 -32.06 -16.10 20.54
CA TRP A 488 -32.03 -17.19 21.52
C TRP A 488 -33.35 -17.97 21.57
N LEU A 489 -34.49 -17.26 21.45
CA LEU A 489 -35.80 -17.88 21.38
C LEU A 489 -35.95 -18.72 20.11
N TYR A 490 -35.48 -18.23 18.97
CA TYR A 490 -35.50 -18.97 17.72
C TYR A 490 -34.68 -20.27 17.83
N ILE A 491 -33.40 -20.19 18.25
CA ILE A 491 -32.51 -21.36 18.40
C ILE A 491 -33.09 -22.42 19.35
N LYS A 492 -33.83 -22.00 20.39
CA LYS A 492 -34.51 -22.90 21.33
C LYS A 492 -35.75 -23.59 20.72
N GLN A 493 -36.44 -22.92 19.80
CA GLN A 493 -37.69 -23.41 19.19
C GLN A 493 -37.45 -24.27 17.95
N SER A 494 -36.34 -24.05 17.24
CA SER A 494 -35.95 -24.83 16.08
C SER A 494 -35.05 -26.01 16.46
N ASP A 495 -35.43 -27.24 16.09
CA ASP A 495 -34.56 -28.43 16.15
C ASP A 495 -33.41 -28.33 15.12
N ILE A 496 -32.46 -27.41 15.32
CA ILE A 496 -31.32 -27.15 14.40
C ILE A 496 -30.17 -28.15 14.66
N PHE A 497 -30.48 -29.41 14.94
CA PHE A 497 -29.44 -30.43 14.99
C PHE A 497 -29.00 -30.77 13.56
N PRO A 498 -27.69 -30.70 13.24
CA PRO A 498 -27.21 -31.02 11.90
C PRO A 498 -27.66 -32.44 11.52
N SER A 499 -28.13 -32.59 10.29
CA SER A 499 -28.51 -33.88 9.72
C SER A 499 -27.25 -34.76 9.62
N GLN A 500 -27.40 -36.01 10.06
CA GLN A 500 -26.33 -36.99 10.28
C GLN A 500 -25.28 -37.03 9.17
N THR A 501 -24.04 -36.64 9.45
CA THR A 501 -22.87 -37.17 8.73
C THR A 501 -21.67 -37.37 9.67
N ALA A 502 -21.34 -38.65 9.87
CA ALA A 502 -20.02 -39.19 10.26
C ALA A 502 -19.50 -39.09 11.71
N LEU A 503 -20.31 -39.42 12.72
CA LEU A 503 -19.81 -39.95 14.01
C LEU A 503 -20.69 -41.13 14.45
N ASP A 504 -20.09 -42.11 15.13
CA ASP A 504 -20.77 -43.31 15.62
C ASP A 504 -21.98 -42.92 16.50
N ALA A 505 -23.08 -43.65 16.35
CA ALA A 505 -24.40 -43.28 16.89
C ALA A 505 -24.45 -43.07 18.43
N GLU A 506 -23.44 -43.53 19.17
CA GLU A 506 -23.33 -43.34 20.63
C GLU A 506 -22.64 -42.02 21.02
N ASP A 507 -21.62 -41.57 20.28
CA ASP A 507 -20.98 -40.24 20.47
C ASP A 507 -21.93 -39.10 20.09
N ASP A 508 -22.79 -39.35 19.11
CA ASP A 508 -23.78 -38.40 18.59
C ASP A 508 -24.86 -38.03 19.63
N ILE A 509 -25.19 -38.95 20.55
CA ILE A 509 -26.14 -38.71 21.65
C ILE A 509 -25.48 -37.92 22.78
N GLY A 510 -24.23 -38.26 23.13
CA GLY A 510 -23.46 -37.56 24.17
C GLY A 510 -23.21 -36.08 23.82
N VAL A 511 -22.82 -35.80 22.57
CA VAL A 511 -22.62 -34.42 22.09
C VAL A 511 -23.94 -33.64 22.04
N LYS A 512 -25.06 -34.27 21.61
CA LYS A 512 -26.39 -33.64 21.65
C LYS A 512 -26.84 -33.29 23.06
N LEU A 513 -26.60 -34.16 24.04
CA LEU A 513 -26.93 -33.92 25.45
C LEU A 513 -26.06 -32.82 26.06
N SER A 514 -24.76 -32.79 25.76
CA SER A 514 -23.84 -31.73 26.19
C SER A 514 -24.23 -30.36 25.61
N ILE A 515 -24.57 -30.30 24.32
CA ILE A 515 -25.06 -29.09 23.65
C ILE A 515 -26.40 -28.62 24.26
N LYS A 516 -27.35 -29.53 24.51
CA LYS A 516 -28.61 -29.20 25.21
C LYS A 516 -28.36 -28.67 26.62
N GLY A 517 -27.44 -29.30 27.37
CA GLY A 517 -27.00 -28.84 28.69
C GLY A 517 -26.41 -27.42 28.65
N ASN A 518 -25.54 -27.14 27.69
CA ASN A 518 -24.94 -25.83 27.48
C ASN A 518 -25.99 -24.76 27.14
N ILE A 519 -26.95 -25.06 26.26
CA ILE A 519 -28.07 -24.17 25.95
C ILE A 519 -28.89 -23.85 27.21
N THR A 520 -29.18 -24.84 28.05
CA THR A 520 -29.92 -24.62 29.31
C THR A 520 -29.12 -23.79 30.32
N SER A 521 -27.81 -24.00 30.44
CA SER A 521 -26.93 -23.25 31.35
C SER A 521 -26.75 -21.78 30.93
N LEU A 522 -26.69 -21.51 29.62
CA LEU A 522 -26.58 -20.15 29.06
C LEU A 522 -27.86 -19.34 29.27
N ASN A 523 -29.02 -20.01 29.29
CA ASN A 523 -30.32 -19.39 29.52
C ASN A 523 -30.51 -18.92 30.98
N MET A 524 -30.00 -19.68 31.95
CA MET A 524 -29.99 -19.27 33.37
C MET A 524 -29.23 -17.94 33.53
N LYS A 525 -28.06 -17.80 32.89
CA LYS A 525 -27.28 -16.56 32.93
C LYS A 525 -27.96 -15.36 32.24
N LEU A 526 -28.76 -15.59 31.20
CA LEU A 526 -29.51 -14.53 30.50
C LEU A 526 -30.72 -14.03 31.29
N CYS A 527 -31.33 -14.90 32.10
CA CYS A 527 -32.42 -14.53 33.00
C CYS A 527 -31.90 -13.84 34.27
N ASP A 528 -30.79 -14.33 34.84
CA ASP A 528 -30.25 -13.81 36.11
C ASP A 528 -29.55 -12.43 35.99
N GLN A 529 -29.26 -11.93 34.78
CA GLN A 529 -28.64 -10.61 34.55
C GLN A 529 -29.62 -9.57 33.98
N ALA A 530 -30.92 -9.86 34.03
CA ALA A 530 -32.00 -8.98 33.59
C ALA A 530 -32.87 -8.46 34.74
N GLU A 531 -32.49 -8.73 35.99
CA GLU A 531 -33.02 -8.07 37.19
C GLU A 531 -32.09 -6.95 37.68
#